data_AF-A0A8T4CA74-F1
#
_entry.id   AF-A0A8T4CA74-F1
#
_cell.length_a   1.000
_cell.length_b   1.000
_cell.length_c   1.000
_cell.angle_alpha   90.00
_cell.angle_beta   90.00
_cell.angle_gamma   90.00
#
_symmetry.space_group_name_H-M   'P 1'
#
loop_
_entity.id
_entity.type
_entity.pdbx_description
1 polymer ?
#
loop_
_entity_poly.entity_id
_entity_poly.type
_entity_poly.pdbx_seq_one_letter_code
_entity_poly.pdbx_strand_id
1 'polypeptide(L)'
;MVAHEHPALRIRDGVGGRASAPAFVHDIASGTLVLPALSPIAAGSDILRGGLLSPVLRALDRDGFRIIAATGKGLLDFGEAGPLRGRDA
;
A
#
# COMPACT_ATOMS: atom_id res chain seq x y z
N MET A 1 10.73 10.56 -3.81
CA MET A 1 9.70 10.49 -2.74
C MET A 1 8.41 11.02 -3.31
N VAL A 2 7.34 10.23 -3.29
CA VAL A 2 6.02 10.61 -3.82
C VAL A 2 5.03 10.66 -2.65
N ALA A 3 4.48 11.84 -2.36
CA ALA A 3 3.54 12.04 -1.25
C ALA A 3 2.08 12.19 -1.71
N HIS A 4 1.83 12.24 -3.02
CA HIS A 4 0.54 12.61 -3.58
C HIS A 4 -0.55 11.52 -3.46
N GLU A 5 -0.15 10.25 -3.44
CA GLU A 5 -1.07 9.12 -3.62
C GLU A 5 -1.64 8.57 -2.31
N HIS A 6 -1.11 8.99 -1.16
CA HIS A 6 -1.55 8.56 0.17
C HIS A 6 -1.88 7.04 0.27
N PRO A 7 -0.92 6.14 -0.03
CA PRO A 7 -1.13 4.70 0.01
C PRO A 7 -1.73 4.19 1.33
N ALA A 8 -2.72 3.32 1.21
CA ALA A 8 -3.30 2.54 2.29
C ALA A 8 -3.38 1.06 1.90
N LEU A 9 -3.04 0.19 2.83
CA LEU A 9 -3.24 -1.25 2.71
C LEU A 9 -4.63 -1.58 3.24
N ARG A 10 -5.49 -2.13 2.38
CA ARG A 10 -6.80 -2.67 2.78
C ARG A 10 -6.77 -4.17 2.59
N ILE A 11 -7.15 -4.89 3.63
CA ILE A 11 -7.22 -6.35 3.61
C ILE A 11 -8.66 -6.76 3.91
N ARG A 12 -9.14 -7.76 3.19
CA ARG A 12 -10.38 -8.45 3.50
C ARG A 12 -10.10 -9.88 3.94
N ASP A 13 -10.91 -10.39 4.84
CA ASP A 13 -10.93 -11.81 5.15
C ASP A 13 -12.08 -12.52 4.42
N GLY A 14 -12.03 -13.85 4.38
CA GLY A 14 -13.04 -14.70 3.74
C GLY A 14 -14.39 -14.78 4.48
N VAL A 15 -14.53 -14.12 5.63
CA VAL A 15 -15.78 -14.06 6.42
C VAL A 15 -16.37 -12.63 6.46
N GLY A 16 -15.83 -11.70 5.67
CA GLY A 16 -16.37 -10.35 5.46
C GLY A 16 -15.74 -9.24 6.32
N GLY A 17 -14.75 -9.56 7.16
CA GLY A 17 -13.97 -8.58 7.91
C GLY A 17 -13.11 -7.70 7.01
N ARG A 18 -12.92 -6.45 7.43
CA ARG A 18 -12.16 -5.44 6.68
C ARG A 18 -11.23 -4.70 7.63
N ALA A 19 -9.96 -4.62 7.26
CA ALA A 19 -8.96 -3.80 7.93
C ALA A 19 -8.34 -2.81 6.94
N SER A 20 -8.03 -1.61 7.40
CA SER A 20 -7.33 -0.59 6.61
C SER A 20 -6.28 0.07 7.48
N ALA A 21 -5.08 0.25 6.94
CA ALA A 21 -3.99 0.97 7.59
C ALA A 21 -3.25 1.84 6.57
N PRO A 22 -2.79 3.06 6.94
CA PRO A 22 -1.85 3.81 6.13
C PRO A 22 -0.60 2.94 5.88
N ALA A 23 -0.06 2.98 4.67
CA ALA A 23 1.07 2.14 4.32
C ALA A 23 2.13 2.91 3.52
N PHE A 24 3.39 2.61 3.80
CA PHE A 24 4.51 2.98 2.95
C PHE A 24 4.59 1.97 1.80
N VAL A 25 4.94 2.44 0.62
CA VAL A 25 5.25 1.59 -0.53
C VAL A 25 6.68 1.87 -0.95
N HIS A 26 7.49 0.83 -0.99
CA HIS A 26 8.88 0.92 -1.42
C HIS A 26 9.11 0.02 -2.62
N ASP A 27 9.51 0.63 -3.74
CA ASP A 27 10.12 -0.11 -4.83
C ASP A 27 11.64 -0.14 -4.62
N ILE A 28 12.16 -1.33 -4.33
CA ILE A 28 13.60 -1.55 -4.10
C ILE A 28 14.38 -1.35 -5.40
N ALA A 29 13.80 -1.73 -6.55
CA ALA A 29 14.49 -1.69 -7.83
C ALA A 29 14.78 -0.24 -8.27
N SER A 30 13.78 0.65 -8.16
CA SER A 30 13.96 2.06 -8.49
C SER A 30 14.41 2.93 -7.30
N GLY A 31 14.43 2.40 -6.07
CA GLY A 31 14.61 3.18 -4.84
C GLY A 31 13.46 4.17 -4.54
N THR A 32 12.27 3.95 -5.10
CA THR A 32 11.13 4.86 -4.91
C THR A 32 10.41 4.55 -3.61
N LEU A 33 10.34 5.54 -2.72
CA LEU A 33 9.50 5.49 -1.52
C LEU A 33 8.26 6.40 -1.69
N VAL A 34 7.08 5.80 -1.48
CA VAL A 34 5.78 6.48 -1.41
C VAL A 34 5.36 6.54 0.05
N LEU A 35 5.03 7.74 0.51
CA LEU A 35 4.65 7.97 1.91
C LEU A 35 3.13 7.87 2.09
N PRO A 36 2.66 7.28 3.21
CA PRO A 36 1.24 7.31 3.56
C PRO A 36 0.77 8.74 3.82
N ALA A 37 -0.55 8.93 3.86
CA ALA A 37 -1.10 10.15 4.43
C ALA A 37 -0.66 10.29 5.89
N LEU A 38 -0.11 11.45 6.25
CA LEU A 38 0.21 11.83 7.64
C LEU A 38 -1.05 12.13 8.47
N SER A 39 -2.25 11.98 7.90
CA SER A 39 -3.53 12.18 8.57
C SER A 39 -4.27 10.85 8.79
N PRO A 40 -4.69 10.53 10.03
CA PRO A 40 -5.50 9.35 10.33
C PRO A 40 -6.86 9.31 9.63
N ILE A 41 -7.35 10.45 9.13
CA ILE A 41 -8.69 10.62 8.56
C ILE A 41 -8.69 10.42 7.03
N ALA A 42 -7.53 10.49 6.39
CA ALA A 42 -7.44 10.29 4.95
C ALA A 42 -7.62 8.80 4.61
N ALA A 43 -8.67 8.46 3.87
CA ALA A 43 -9.02 7.09 3.50
C ALA A 43 -7.93 6.34 2.70
N GLY A 44 -6.98 7.10 2.14
CA GLY A 44 -5.85 6.62 1.34
C GLY A 44 -6.25 5.88 0.06
N SER A 45 -5.29 5.73 -0.85
CA SER A 45 -5.47 4.91 -2.05
C SER A 45 -5.14 3.45 -1.77
N ASP A 46 -6.06 2.56 -2.13
CA ASP A 46 -5.86 1.11 -1.96
C ASP A 46 -4.77 0.59 -2.91
N ILE A 47 -3.64 0.20 -2.34
CA ILE A 47 -2.46 -0.27 -3.10
C ILE A 47 -2.77 -1.57 -3.85
N LEU A 48 -3.58 -2.45 -3.25
CA LEU A 48 -3.90 -3.78 -3.80
C LEU A 48 -4.95 -3.70 -4.92
N ARG A 49 -5.79 -2.66 -4.92
CA ARG A 49 -6.81 -2.44 -5.97
C ARG A 49 -6.41 -1.46 -7.07
N GLY A 50 -5.13 -1.06 -7.12
CA GLY A 50 -4.62 -0.21 -8.18
C GLY A 50 -4.92 1.27 -8.00
N GLY A 51 -5.14 1.73 -6.77
CA GLY A 51 -5.39 3.14 -6.44
C GLY A 51 -4.17 4.05 -6.62
N LEU A 52 -3.00 3.52 -7.00
CA LEU A 52 -1.80 4.30 -7.29
C LEU A 52 -1.88 4.86 -8.72
N LEU A 53 -2.25 6.14 -8.86
CA LEU A 53 -2.59 6.75 -10.14
C LEU A 53 -1.44 7.52 -10.78
N SER A 54 -0.43 7.94 -10.01
CA SER A 54 0.70 8.72 -10.54
C SER A 54 1.41 8.02 -11.71
N PRO A 55 1.77 8.74 -12.78
CA PRO A 55 2.45 8.16 -13.94
C PRO A 55 3.74 7.41 -13.59
N VAL A 56 4.47 7.92 -12.60
CA VAL A 56 5.72 7.29 -12.12
C VAL A 56 5.46 5.89 -11.57
N LEU A 57 4.45 5.72 -10.72
CA LEU A 57 4.14 4.41 -10.12
C LEU A 57 3.47 3.44 -11.10
N ARG A 58 2.80 3.94 -12.14
CA ARG A 58 2.25 3.10 -13.21
C ARG A 58 3.33 2.47 -14.09
N ALA A 59 4.50 3.12 -14.20
CA ALA A 59 5.62 2.64 -15.00
C ALA A 59 6.49 1.61 -14.28
N LEU A 60 6.28 1.42 -12.96
CA LEU A 60 7.02 0.45 -12.15
C LEU A 60 6.28 -0.88 -12.04
N ASP A 61 7.02 -1.94 -11.72
CA ASP A 61 6.44 -3.24 -11.38
C ASP A 61 5.74 -3.16 -10.02
N ARG A 62 4.40 -3.15 -10.07
CA ARG A 62 3.53 -2.97 -8.90
C ARG A 62 3.41 -4.21 -8.03
N ASP A 63 3.89 -5.36 -8.49
CA ASP A 63 3.85 -6.60 -7.72
C ASP A 63 5.08 -6.75 -6.83
N GLY A 64 6.24 -6.25 -7.29
CA GLY A 64 7.48 -6.17 -6.50
C GLY A 64 7.49 -5.09 -5.41
N PHE A 65 6.44 -4.29 -5.32
CA PHE A 65 6.32 -3.26 -4.29
C PHE A 65 6.28 -3.85 -2.89
N ARG A 66 7.21 -3.42 -2.03
CA ARG A 66 7.20 -3.78 -0.62
C ARG A 66 6.24 -2.88 0.14
N ILE A 67 5.30 -3.49 0.87
CA ILE A 67 4.25 -2.79 1.61
C ILE A 67 4.55 -2.83 3.10
N ILE A 68 4.65 -1.66 3.72
CA ILE A 68 4.86 -1.54 5.17
C ILE A 68 3.69 -0.76 5.75
N ALA A 69 2.81 -1.41 6.51
CA ALA A 69 1.67 -0.75 7.14
C ALA A 69 2.07 -0.07 8.45
N ALA A 70 1.64 1.17 8.62
CA ALA A 70 1.71 1.91 9.87
C ALA A 70 0.46 1.62 10.72
N THR A 71 0.67 0.98 11.86
CA THR A 71 -0.39 0.71 12.84
C THR A 71 -0.19 1.57 14.08
N GLY A 72 -1.23 1.71 14.90
CA GLY A 72 -1.10 2.37 16.21
C GLY A 72 -0.13 1.71 17.18
N LYS A 73 0.41 0.52 16.86
CA LYS A 73 1.38 -0.23 17.67
C LYS A 73 2.79 -0.29 17.06
N GLY A 74 2.98 0.27 15.86
CA GLY A 74 4.25 0.21 15.13
C GLY A 74 4.08 -0.14 13.66
N LEU A 75 5.18 -0.50 13.01
CA LEU A 75 5.24 -0.86 11.59
C LEU A 75 5.13 -2.37 11.40
N LEU A 76 4.32 -2.79 10.43
CA LEU A 76 4.19 -4.18 10.00
C LEU A 76 4.61 -4.31 8.55
N ASP A 77 5.55 -5.20 8.27
CA ASP A 77 6.00 -5.50 6.92
C ASP A 77 5.15 -6.64 6.34
N PHE A 78 4.43 -6.36 5.24
CA PHE A 78 3.58 -7.32 4.56
C PHE A 78 4.29 -7.99 3.37
N GLY A 79 5.55 -7.64 3.10
CA GLY A 79 6.30 -8.14 1.96
C GLY A 79 5.83 -7.52 0.65
N GLU A 80 5.95 -8.30 -0.42
CA GLU A 80 5.62 -7.89 -1.78
C GLU A 80 4.10 -7.81 -2.01
N ALA A 81 3.69 -6.86 -2.84
CA ALA A 81 2.29 -6.63 -3.17
C ALA A 81 1.65 -7.78 -3.97
N GLY A 82 2.42 -8.42 -4.86
CA GLY A 82 1.92 -9.47 -5.77
C GLY A 82 1.19 -10.60 -5.04
N PRO A 83 1.81 -11.26 -4.04
CA PRO A 83 1.17 -12.32 -3.25
C PRO A 83 -0.09 -11.88 -2.50
N LEU A 84 -0.24 -10.58 -2.20
CA LEU A 84 -1.36 -10.04 -1.42
C LEU A 84 -2.58 -9.74 -2.30
N ARG A 85 -2.37 -9.34 -3.57
CA ARG A 85 -3.46 -9.03 -4.51
C ARG A 85 -4.42 -10.19 -4.77
N GLY A 86 -3.92 -11.44 -4.68
CA GLY A 86 -4.72 -12.66 -4.89
C GLY A 86 -5.52 -13.14 -3.68
N ARG A 87 -5.35 -12.52 -2.50
CA ARG A 87 -6.02 -12.94 -1.25
C ARG A 87 -7.22 -12.06 -0.85
N ASP A 88 -7.53 -11.04 -1.65
CA ASP A 88 -8.65 -10.11 -1.47
C ASP A 88 -9.93 -10.49 -2.27
N ALA A 89 -9.96 -11.71 -2.82
CA ALA A 89 -11.08 -12.27 -3.60
C ALA A 89 -12.01 -13.12 -2.73
#